data_AF-A0A848SFM1-F1
#
_entry.id   AF-A0A848SFM1-F1
#
_cell.length_a   1.000
_cell.length_b   1.000
_cell.length_c   1.000
_cell.angle_alpha   90.00
_cell.angle_beta   90.00
_cell.angle_gamma   90.00
#
_symmetry.space_group_name_H-M   'P 1'
#
loop_
_entity.id
_entity.type
_entity.pdbx_description
1 polymer ?
#
loop_
_entity_poly.entity_id
_entity_poly.type
_entity_poly.pdbx_seq_one_letter_code
_entity_poly.pdbx_strand_id
1 'polypeptide(L)'
;APRGHLHFHPRGESYCDDFSTADYRQRGLFIHEMTHVWQAQTKGSWYLLFNRHPFCRYDYSLKPGWSLEQYGIEQQAEIVKHAYWLRTGIRIGGVGDPSAYDLLVKFPGATL
;
A
#
# COMPACT_ATOMS: atom_id res chain seq x y z
N ALA A 1 9.38 -1.50 -3.94
CA ALA A 1 10.15 -0.36 -4.46
C ALA A 1 11.27 0.09 -3.49
N PRO A 2 12.40 -0.62 -3.39
CA PRO A 2 13.34 -0.50 -2.25
C PRO A 2 14.05 0.84 -2.09
N ARG A 3 14.17 1.63 -3.18
CA ARG A 3 14.80 2.96 -3.19
C ARG A 3 13.95 4.03 -3.87
N GLY A 4 12.62 3.88 -3.89
CA GLY A 4 11.73 4.82 -4.59
C GLY A 4 11.50 4.51 -6.07
N HIS A 5 11.97 3.36 -6.55
CA HIS A 5 11.71 2.88 -7.92
C HIS A 5 11.04 1.51 -7.88
N LEU A 6 10.09 1.30 -8.79
CA LEU A 6 9.51 -0.01 -9.05
C LEU A 6 10.43 -0.76 -10.02
N HIS A 7 10.76 -2.01 -9.68
CA HIS A 7 11.55 -2.89 -10.52
C HIS A 7 10.73 -4.13 -10.80
N PHE A 8 10.42 -4.37 -12.08
CA PHE A 8 9.70 -5.55 -12.51
C PHE A 8 10.69 -6.49 -13.21
N HIS A 9 10.61 -7.78 -12.88
CA HIS A 9 11.46 -8.76 -13.51
C HIS A 9 11.07 -8.91 -15.00
N PRO A 10 12.02 -8.94 -15.96
CA PRO A 10 11.70 -9.00 -17.40
C PRO A 10 10.89 -10.24 -17.82
N ARG A 11 10.92 -11.30 -17.02
CA ARG A 11 10.12 -12.54 -17.20
C ARG A 11 8.92 -12.64 -16.26
N GLY A 12 8.63 -11.59 -15.49
CA GLY A 12 7.48 -11.55 -14.59
C GLY A 12 6.24 -11.01 -15.29
N GLU A 13 5.06 -11.38 -14.79
CA GLU A 13 3.76 -10.96 -15.35
C GLU A 13 3.18 -9.72 -14.63
N SER A 14 3.90 -9.17 -13.65
CA SER A 14 3.44 -8.05 -12.82
C SER A 14 3.56 -6.68 -13.48
N TYR A 15 4.30 -6.57 -14.59
CA TYR A 15 4.45 -5.31 -15.31
C TYR A 15 3.21 -5.01 -16.17
N CYS A 16 2.85 -3.73 -16.23
CA CYS A 16 1.80 -3.20 -17.09
C CYS A 16 2.24 -1.83 -17.61
N ASP A 17 2.02 -1.55 -18.90
CA ASP A 17 2.33 -0.26 -19.51
C ASP A 17 1.50 0.88 -18.87
N ASP A 18 0.24 0.58 -18.52
CA ASP A 18 -0.65 1.51 -17.83
C ASP A 18 -1.49 0.79 -16.75
N PHE A 19 -0.99 0.82 -15.53
CA PHE A 19 -1.67 0.26 -14.36
C PHE A 19 -3.05 0.87 -14.10
N SER A 20 -3.36 2.07 -14.59
CA SER A 20 -4.68 2.70 -14.39
C SER A 20 -5.80 2.00 -15.16
N THR A 21 -5.45 1.30 -16.25
CA THR A 21 -6.38 0.54 -17.10
C THR A 21 -6.43 -0.95 -16.77
N ALA A 22 -5.45 -1.43 -16.00
CA ALA A 22 -5.28 -2.82 -15.58
C ALA A 22 -6.44 -3.37 -14.72
N ASP A 23 -6.42 -4.65 -14.38
CA ASP A 23 -7.42 -5.20 -13.44
C ASP A 23 -7.24 -4.64 -12.01
N TYR A 24 -8.24 -4.87 -11.15
CA TYR A 24 -8.21 -4.33 -9.78
C TYR A 24 -7.02 -4.85 -8.95
N ARG A 25 -6.55 -6.08 -9.21
CA ARG A 25 -5.42 -6.69 -8.49
C ARG A 25 -4.12 -5.99 -8.88
N GLN A 26 -3.92 -5.75 -10.17
CA GLN A 26 -2.76 -5.02 -10.69
C GLN A 26 -2.75 -3.55 -10.22
N ARG A 27 -3.91 -2.87 -10.24
CA ARG A 27 -4.05 -1.54 -9.63
C ARG A 27 -3.71 -1.54 -8.15
N GLY A 28 -4.17 -2.54 -7.42
CA GLY A 28 -3.86 -2.70 -5.99
C GLY A 28 -2.37 -2.93 -5.73
N LEU A 29 -1.72 -3.81 -6.50
CA LEU A 29 -0.27 -4.02 -6.44
C LEU A 29 0.50 -2.73 -6.71
N PHE A 30 0.08 -1.96 -7.71
CA PHE A 30 0.67 -0.67 -8.02
C PHE A 30 0.57 0.29 -6.83
N ILE A 31 -0.60 0.43 -6.20
CA ILE A 31 -0.80 1.31 -5.03
C ILE A 31 0.03 0.84 -3.83
N HIS A 32 0.16 -0.47 -3.60
CA HIS A 32 1.06 -1.04 -2.58
C HIS A 32 2.51 -0.59 -2.82
N GLU A 33 3.02 -0.79 -4.03
CA GLU A 33 4.39 -0.43 -4.38
C GLU A 33 4.61 1.09 -4.39
N MET A 34 3.61 1.88 -4.78
CA MET A 34 3.66 3.34 -4.69
C MET A 34 3.69 3.83 -3.25
N THR A 35 3.11 3.08 -2.30
CA THR A 35 3.26 3.38 -0.87
C THR A 35 4.70 3.23 -0.41
N HIS A 36 5.42 2.22 -0.91
CA HIS A 36 6.86 2.10 -0.69
C HIS A 36 7.66 3.23 -1.34
N VAL A 37 7.27 3.67 -2.55
CA VAL A 37 7.90 4.84 -3.18
C VAL A 37 7.73 6.08 -2.29
N TRP A 38 6.53 6.33 -1.79
CA TRP A 38 6.23 7.41 -0.87
C TRP A 38 7.03 7.30 0.45
N GLN A 39 7.13 6.11 1.04
CA GLN A 39 7.95 5.87 2.24
C GLN A 39 9.42 6.23 1.98
N ALA A 40 9.99 5.83 0.84
CA ALA A 40 11.36 6.18 0.47
C ALA A 40 11.54 7.68 0.20
N GLN A 41 10.57 8.35 -0.42
CA GLN A 41 10.62 9.80 -0.68
C GLN A 41 10.53 10.62 0.63
N THR A 42 9.71 10.18 1.58
CA THR A 42 9.45 10.93 2.82
C THR A 42 10.45 10.62 3.94
N LYS A 43 10.96 9.39 4.02
CA LYS A 43 11.87 8.93 5.08
C LYS A 43 13.32 8.74 4.60
N GLY A 44 13.58 8.90 3.30
CA GLY A 44 14.88 8.77 2.67
C GLY A 44 15.08 7.44 1.93
N SER A 45 15.97 7.46 0.93
CA SER A 45 16.15 6.36 -0.05
C SER A 45 16.59 5.02 0.54
N TRP A 46 17.07 5.02 1.79
CA TRP A 46 17.55 3.82 2.49
C TRP A 46 16.53 3.28 3.52
N TYR A 47 15.43 3.99 3.74
CA TYR A 47 14.46 3.66 4.79
C TYR A 47 13.96 2.22 4.68
N LEU A 48 13.52 1.80 3.49
CA LEU A 48 13.00 0.44 3.29
C LEU A 48 14.07 -0.63 3.46
N LEU A 49 15.32 -0.37 3.07
CA LEU A 49 16.40 -1.34 3.23
C LEU A 49 16.68 -1.66 4.71
N PHE A 50 16.53 -0.68 5.59
CA PHE A 50 16.72 -0.87 7.03
C PHE A 50 15.47 -1.32 7.77
N ASN A 51 14.28 -1.06 7.22
CA ASN A 51 13.00 -1.33 7.91
C ASN A 51 12.24 -2.55 7.32
N ARG A 52 12.63 -3.07 6.15
CA ARG A 52 12.06 -4.28 5.52
C ARG A 52 12.84 -5.53 5.93
N HIS A 53 12.71 -5.86 7.20
CA HIS A 53 13.31 -7.05 7.82
C HIS A 53 12.60 -8.34 7.32
N PRO A 54 13.27 -9.51 7.18
CA PRO A 54 12.68 -10.78 6.69
C PRO A 54 11.38 -11.29 7.37
N PHE A 55 11.17 -11.00 8.65
CA PHE A 55 9.97 -11.28 9.46
C PHE A 55 8.87 -10.21 9.35
N CYS A 56 8.96 -9.24 8.44
CA CYS A 56 7.89 -8.29 8.17
C CYS A 56 6.62 -9.04 7.78
N ARG A 57 5.53 -8.77 8.49
CA ARG A 57 4.23 -9.40 8.24
C ARG A 57 3.40 -8.55 7.31
N TYR A 58 2.75 -9.21 6.36
CA TYR A 58 1.72 -8.60 5.51
C TYR A 58 0.38 -8.56 6.23
N ASP A 59 0.09 -9.58 7.04
CA ASP A 59 -1.15 -9.64 7.82
C ASP A 59 -1.19 -8.54 8.88
N TYR A 60 -2.37 -7.93 9.02
CA TYR A 60 -2.65 -6.93 10.03
C TYR A 60 -4.10 -7.03 10.52
N SER A 61 -4.37 -6.35 11.63
CA SER A 61 -5.71 -6.03 12.08
C SER A 61 -5.76 -4.56 12.43
N LEU A 62 -6.84 -3.87 12.05
CA LEU A 62 -7.02 -2.47 12.42
C LEU A 62 -7.19 -2.37 13.93
N LYS A 63 -6.34 -1.58 14.57
CA LYS A 63 -6.36 -1.35 16.01
C LYS A 63 -6.95 0.03 16.28
N PRO A 64 -7.95 0.14 17.17
CA PRO A 64 -8.54 1.42 17.55
C PRO A 64 -7.47 2.40 18.03
N GLY A 65 -7.53 3.64 17.53
CA GLY A 65 -6.62 4.72 17.91
C GLY A 65 -5.20 4.63 17.34
N TRP A 66 -4.85 3.58 16.58
CA TRP A 66 -3.55 3.53 15.91
C TRP A 66 -3.52 4.45 14.70
N SER A 67 -2.46 5.22 14.54
CA SER A 67 -2.14 5.89 13.28
C SER A 67 -1.47 4.93 12.30
N LEU A 68 -1.39 5.32 11.02
CA LEU A 68 -0.77 4.50 9.96
C LEU A 68 0.70 4.18 10.28
N GLU A 69 1.44 5.12 10.86
CA GLU A 69 2.86 5.00 11.19
C GLU A 69 3.16 3.96 12.28
N GLN A 70 2.14 3.56 13.05
CA GLN A 70 2.27 2.51 14.08
C GLN A 70 2.24 1.09 13.49
N TYR A 71 1.86 0.96 12.22
CA TYR A 71 1.91 -0.31 11.49
C TYR A 71 3.27 -0.50 10.84
N GLY A 72 3.68 -1.76 10.62
CA GLY A 72 4.89 -2.09 9.87
C GLY A 72 4.80 -1.61 8.42
N ILE A 73 5.94 -1.39 7.77
CA ILE A 73 5.98 -0.78 6.42
C ILE A 73 5.17 -1.55 5.35
N GLU A 74 5.13 -2.89 5.43
CA GLU A 74 4.30 -3.73 4.55
C GLU A 74 2.82 -3.62 4.89
N GLN A 75 2.50 -3.55 6.19
CA GLN A 75 1.13 -3.37 6.65
C GLN A 75 0.58 -2.01 6.25
N GLN A 76 1.41 -0.95 6.30
CA GLN A 76 1.04 0.36 5.79
C GLN A 76 0.67 0.31 4.30
N ALA A 77 1.49 -0.37 3.49
CA ALA A 77 1.24 -0.53 2.06
C ALA A 77 -0.04 -1.36 1.78
N GLU A 78 -0.28 -2.42 2.55
CA GLU A 78 -1.51 -3.21 2.49
C GLU A 78 -2.75 -2.40 2.90
N ILE A 79 -2.66 -1.59 3.97
CA ILE A 79 -3.74 -0.71 4.43
C ILE A 79 -4.10 0.32 3.35
N VAL A 80 -3.09 0.95 2.72
CA VAL A 80 -3.31 1.94 1.65
C VAL A 80 -3.92 1.27 0.40
N LYS A 81 -3.44 0.08 0.02
CA LYS A 81 -4.04 -0.73 -1.06
C LYS A 81 -5.51 -1.05 -0.78
N HIS A 82 -5.82 -1.50 0.43
CA HIS A 82 -7.19 -1.86 0.81
C HIS A 82 -8.11 -0.64 0.86
N ALA A 83 -7.63 0.49 1.37
CA ALA A 83 -8.39 1.75 1.33
C ALA A 83 -8.72 2.15 -0.12
N TYR A 84 -7.75 2.08 -1.03
CA TYR A 84 -7.97 2.36 -2.46
C TYR A 84 -9.01 1.41 -3.09
N TRP A 85 -8.91 0.10 -2.83
CA TRP A 85 -9.90 -0.87 -3.30
C TRP A 85 -11.31 -0.56 -2.79
N LEU A 86 -11.45 -0.29 -1.50
CA LEU A 86 -12.75 0.01 -0.89
C LEU A 86 -13.37 1.28 -1.48
N ARG A 87 -12.57 2.32 -1.68
CA ARG A 87 -12.97 3.60 -2.29
C ARG A 87 -13.35 3.48 -3.77
N THR A 88 -12.79 2.49 -4.46
CA THR A 88 -13.14 2.15 -5.85
C THR A 88 -14.26 1.10 -5.97
N GLY A 89 -14.91 0.74 -4.86
CA GLY A 89 -16.07 -0.15 -4.83
C GLY A 89 -15.76 -1.64 -4.74
N ILE A 90 -14.48 -2.02 -4.57
CA ILE A 90 -14.08 -3.41 -4.37
C ILE A 90 -14.38 -3.85 -2.94
N ARG A 91 -15.02 -5.02 -2.79
CA ARG A 91 -15.29 -5.63 -1.49
C ARG A 91 -14.15 -6.55 -1.08
N ILE A 92 -13.73 -6.45 0.17
CA ILE A 92 -12.64 -7.26 0.74
C ILE A 92 -13.23 -8.13 1.85
N GLY A 93 -12.97 -9.44 1.79
CA GLY A 93 -13.41 -10.36 2.84
C GLY A 93 -12.81 -9.99 4.20
N GLY A 94 -13.63 -9.99 5.25
CA GLY A 94 -13.21 -9.63 6.60
C GLY A 94 -13.22 -8.12 6.92
N VAL A 95 -13.50 -7.26 5.94
CA VAL A 95 -13.73 -5.83 6.17
C VAL A 95 -15.22 -5.57 6.33
N GLY A 96 -15.65 -5.23 7.55
CA GLY A 96 -17.05 -4.91 7.86
C GLY A 96 -17.47 -3.49 7.47
N ASP A 97 -16.62 -2.50 7.75
CA ASP A 97 -16.88 -1.08 7.47
C ASP A 97 -15.68 -0.43 6.76
N PRO A 98 -15.84 0.00 5.49
CA PRO A 98 -14.81 0.74 4.75
C PRO A 98 -14.33 2.03 5.45
N SER A 99 -15.21 2.69 6.23
CA SER A 99 -14.90 3.97 6.86
C SER A 99 -13.77 3.87 7.89
N ALA A 100 -13.50 2.65 8.40
CA ALA A 100 -12.38 2.37 9.30
C ALA A 100 -11.01 2.71 8.69
N TYR A 101 -10.90 2.78 7.36
CA TYR A 101 -9.67 3.13 6.65
C TYR A 101 -9.51 4.65 6.44
N ASP A 102 -10.57 5.43 6.54
CA ASP A 102 -10.55 6.85 6.15
C ASP A 102 -9.70 7.70 7.07
N LEU A 103 -9.65 7.37 8.36
CA LEU A 103 -8.78 8.04 9.32
C LEU A 103 -7.30 7.66 9.17
N LEU A 104 -7.02 6.45 8.67
CA LEU A 104 -5.65 5.96 8.46
C LEU A 104 -5.05 6.50 7.17
N VAL A 105 -5.88 6.70 6.14
CA VAL A 105 -5.47 7.12 4.79
C VAL A 105 -6.05 8.51 4.49
N LYS A 106 -5.76 9.46 5.39
CA LYS A 106 -6.21 10.86 5.34
C LYS A 106 -5.10 11.82 4.92
N PHE A 107 -4.59 11.64 3.71
CA PHE A 107 -3.57 12.54 3.17
C PHE A 107 -4.21 13.81 2.57
N PRO A 108 -3.50 14.96 2.57
CA PRO A 108 -3.94 16.13 1.82
C PRO A 108 -4.20 15.78 0.35
N GLY A 109 -5.40 16.08 -0.15
CA GLY A 109 -5.80 15.77 -1.54
C GLY A 109 -6.19 14.30 -1.78
N ALA A 110 -6.23 13.44 -0.76
CA ALA A 110 -6.83 12.12 -0.88
C ALA A 110 -8.35 12.26 -0.98
N THR A 111 -8.85 12.28 -2.21
CA THR A 111 -10.27 12.24 -2.55
C THR A 111 -10.48 11.16 -3.61
N LEU A 112 -11.64 10.49 -3.52
CA LEU A 112 -11.95 9.14 -4.01
C LEU A 112 -11.52 8.08 -3.02
#